data_AF-A0AA50HHU7-F1
#
_entry.id   AF-A0AA50HHU7-F1
#
_cell.length_a   1.000
_cell.length_b   1.000
_cell.length_c   1.000
_cell.angle_alpha   90.00
_cell.angle_beta   90.00
_cell.angle_gamma   90.00
#
_symmetry.space_group_name_H-M   'P 1'
#
loop_
_entity.id
_entity.type
_entity.pdbx_description
1 polymer ?
#
loop_
_entity_poly.entity_id
_entity_poly.type
_entity_poly.pdbx_seq_one_letter_code
_entity_poly.pdbx_strand_id
1 'polypeptide(L)' 'MTAIVVFLAMTSASSAQTRPTILDLAAQGYEIKSTSGNYVFLQNEEKIYVCSFLQMSEYNVASGEVDAIKFDCAAVIK' A
#
# COMPACT_ATOMS: atom_id res chain seq x y z
N MET A 1 -20.35 -41.62 -21.28
CA MET A 1 -21.34 -40.88 -20.48
C MET A 1 -20.97 -41.14 -19.03
N THR A 2 -20.61 -40.17 -18.18
CA THR A 2 -20.82 -38.73 -18.22
C THR A 2 -19.78 -38.10 -17.30
N ALA A 3 -19.26 -36.95 -17.72
CA ALA A 3 -18.42 -36.05 -16.95
C ALA A 3 -19.03 -35.71 -15.59
N ILE A 4 -18.20 -35.31 -14.63
CA ILE A 4 -18.35 -34.07 -13.85
C ILE A 4 -16.97 -33.79 -13.21
N VAL A 5 -16.25 -32.87 -13.85
CA VAL A 5 -15.07 -32.21 -13.30
C VAL A 5 -15.61 -30.99 -12.55
N VAL A 6 -15.49 -30.95 -11.22
CA VAL A 6 -15.70 -29.72 -10.43
C VAL A 6 -14.46 -29.51 -9.60
N PHE A 7 -13.44 -28.99 -10.25
CA PHE A 7 -12.35 -28.30 -9.59
C PHE A 7 -12.35 -26.85 -10.06
N LEU A 8 -11.85 -25.97 -9.20
CA LEU A 8 -11.74 -24.52 -9.35
C LEU A 8 -12.97 -23.73 -8.91
N ALA A 9 -13.23 -23.76 -7.60
CA ALA A 9 -13.59 -22.53 -6.91
C ALA A 9 -12.41 -21.56 -7.06
N MET A 10 -12.40 -20.79 -8.15
CA MET A 10 -11.59 -19.59 -8.26
C MET A 10 -12.14 -18.60 -7.22
N THR A 11 -11.58 -18.62 -6.02
CA THR A 11 -11.67 -17.48 -5.12
C THR A 11 -10.85 -16.37 -5.76
N SER A 12 -11.49 -15.60 -6.65
CA SER A 12 -11.01 -14.29 -7.06
C SER A 12 -11.01 -13.40 -5.83
N ALA A 13 -9.96 -13.53 -5.01
CA ALA A 13 -9.56 -12.52 -4.06
C ALA A 13 -9.19 -11.29 -4.89
N SER A 14 -10.19 -10.46 -5.16
CA SER A 14 -10.00 -9.07 -5.54
C SER A 14 -9.33 -8.39 -4.34
N SER A 15 -8.03 -8.61 -4.21
CA SER A 15 -7.14 -7.78 -3.43
C SER A 15 -7.21 -6.40 -4.06
N ALA A 16 -8.12 -5.56 -3.56
CA ALA A 16 -7.88 -4.13 -3.59
C ALA A 16 -6.53 -3.98 -2.89
N GLN A 17 -5.46 -3.87 -3.69
CA GLN A 17 -4.10 -3.90 -3.21
C GLN A 17 -3.86 -2.57 -2.49
N THR A 18 -4.31 -2.50 -1.24
CA THR A 18 -4.17 -1.33 -0.38
C THR A 18 -2.69 -1.02 -0.32
N ARG A 19 -2.33 0.17 -0.80
CA ARG A 19 -0.94 0.61 -0.76
C ARG A 19 -0.56 0.75 0.72
N PRO A 20 0.61 0.24 1.13
CA PRO A 20 1.02 0.35 2.51
C PRO A 20 1.17 1.82 2.88
N THR A 21 0.80 2.19 4.10
CA THR A 21 1.00 3.54 4.63
C THR A 21 2.35 3.67 5.35
N ILE A 22 2.73 4.90 5.70
CA ILE A 22 3.92 5.16 6.53
C ILE A 22 3.85 4.38 7.85
N LEU A 23 2.67 4.31 8.48
CA LEU A 23 2.46 3.56 9.72
C LEU A 23 2.66 2.06 9.52
N ASP A 24 2.14 1.51 8.42
CA ASP A 24 2.30 0.08 8.11
C ASP A 24 3.78 -0.28 7.88
N LEU A 25 4.51 0.59 7.19
CA LEU A 25 5.94 0.42 6.94
C LEU A 25 6.77 0.59 8.22
N ALA A 26 6.43 1.55 9.08
CA ALA A 26 7.10 1.72 10.37
C ALA A 26 6.90 0.49 11.28
N ALA A 27 5.69 -0.08 11.32
CA ALA A 27 5.42 -1.31 12.05
C ALA A 27 6.19 -2.52 11.48
N GLN A 28 6.56 -2.49 10.20
CA GLN A 28 7.41 -3.48 9.54
C GLN A 28 8.91 -3.21 9.69
N GLY A 29 9.32 -2.18 10.44
CA GLY A 29 10.72 -1.85 10.70
C GLY A 29 11.40 -1.02 9.62
N TYR A 30 10.64 -0.40 8.72
CA TYR A 30 11.19 0.59 7.79
C TYR A 30 11.38 1.93 8.50
N GLU A 31 12.54 2.55 8.28
CA GLU A 31 12.88 3.84 8.88
C GLU A 31 12.81 4.96 7.84
N ILE A 32 12.39 6.15 8.26
CA ILE A 32 12.47 7.35 7.42
C ILE A 32 13.93 7.73 7.24
N LYS A 33 14.45 7.60 6.02
CA LYS A 33 15.84 7.98 5.69
C LYS A 33 15.97 9.40 5.16
N SER A 34 14.97 9.87 4.43
CA SER A 34 15.00 11.20 3.83
C SER A 34 13.60 11.73 3.54
N THR A 35 13.50 13.05 3.38
CA THR A 35 12.31 13.74 2.92
C THR A 35 12.70 14.73 1.83
N SER A 36 11.89 14.81 0.76
CA SER A 36 12.13 15.73 -0.34
C SER A 36 10.80 16.31 -0.83
N GLY A 37 10.55 17.57 -0.50
CA GLY A 37 9.27 18.23 -0.81
C GLY A 37 8.09 17.45 -0.22
N ASN A 38 7.21 16.96 -1.10
CA ASN A 38 6.02 16.19 -0.73
C ASN A 38 6.27 14.67 -0.67
N TYR A 39 7.51 14.22 -0.57
CA TYR A 39 7.85 12.80 -0.53
C TYR A 39 8.62 12.40 0.73
N VAL A 40 8.27 11.23 1.27
CA VAL A 40 8.99 10.56 2.36
C VAL A 40 9.59 9.27 1.84
N PHE A 41 10.88 9.07 2.10
CA PHE A 41 11.61 7.87 1.74
C PHE A 41 11.79 7.01 2.98
N LEU A 42 11.19 5.83 2.97
CA LEU A 42 11.35 4.81 4.01
C LEU A 42 12.21 3.67 3.49
N GLN A 43 13.12 3.17 4.31
CA GLN A 43 14.03 2.09 3.90
C GLN A 43 14.35 1.17 5.07
N ASN A 44 14.45 -0.11 4.74
CA ASN A 44 15.10 -1.14 5.56
C ASN A 44 16.26 -1.78 4.76
N GLU A 45 16.80 -2.89 5.22
CA GLU A 45 17.89 -3.60 4.53
C GLU A 45 17.48 -4.20 3.17
N GLU A 46 16.18 -4.36 2.92
CA GLU A 46 15.66 -5.05 1.74
C GLU A 46 15.22 -4.11 0.62
N LYS A 47 14.47 -3.05 0.96
CA LYS A 47 13.76 -2.19 0.00
C LYS A 47 13.64 -0.75 0.45
N ILE A 48 13.42 0.10 -0.55
CA ILE A 48 13.07 1.52 -0.39
C ILE A 48 11.61 1.71 -0.81
N TYR A 49 10.85 2.42 0.01
CA TYR A 49 9.51 2.89 -0.27
C TYR A 49 9.48 4.41 -0.35
N VAL A 50 8.62 4.92 -1.22
CA VAL A 50 8.34 6.36 -1.37
C VAL A 50 6.87 6.60 -1.10
N CYS A 51 6.59 7.48 -0.15
CA CYS A 51 5.24 7.92 0.19
C CYS A 51 5.05 9.35 -0.29
N SER A 52 3.88 9.67 -0.86
CA SER A 52 3.57 11.02 -1.33
C SER A 52 2.48 11.65 -0.48
N PHE A 53 2.74 12.86 0.04
CA PHE A 53 1.75 13.67 0.75
C PHE A 53 0.62 14.19 -0.16
N LEU A 54 0.79 14.12 -1.49
CA LEU A 54 -0.21 14.59 -2.46
C LEU A 54 -1.21 13.50 -2.88
N GLN A 55 -0.97 12.24 -2.51
CA GLN A 55 -1.86 11.13 -2.84
C GLN A 55 -2.74 10.81 -1.64
N MET A 56 -3.80 11.61 -1.46
CA MET A 56 -4.94 11.18 -0.65
C MET A 56 -5.76 10.18 -1.48
N SER A 57 -6.02 8.99 -0.94
CA SER A 57 -6.91 8.03 -1.59
C SER A 57 -8.34 8.60 -1.67
N GLU A 58 -9.08 8.25 -2.74
CA GLU A 58 -10.49 8.68 -2.92
C GLU A 58 -11.37 8.27 -1.72
N TYR A 59 -10.98 7.21 -1.02
CA TYR A 59 -11.62 6.72 0.20
C TYR A 59 -11.54 7.71 1.38
N ASN A 60 -10.40 8.38 1.57
CA ASN A 60 -10.21 9.36 2.65
C ASN A 60 -11.02 10.64 2.40
N VAL A 61 -11.30 10.97 1.14
CA VAL A 61 -12.16 12.10 0.76
C VAL A 61 -13.63 11.78 1.04
N ALA A 62 -14.05 10.53 0.82
CA ALA A 62 -15.42 10.08 0.99
C ALA A 62 -15.84 9.92 2.47
N SER A 63 -14.90 9.65 3.38
CA SER A 63 -15.21 9.44 4.80
C SER A 63 -15.37 10.72 5.62
N GLY A 64 -15.00 11.90 5.07
CA GLY A 64 -15.02 13.17 5.80
C GLY A 64 -13.96 13.27 6.92
N GLU A 65 -13.11 12.25 7.05
CA GLU A 65 -12.08 12.13 8.07
C GLU A 65 -10.73 12.19 7.35
N VAL A 66 -10.19 13.40 7.21
CA VAL A 66 -8.82 13.58 6.71
C VAL A 66 -7.88 13.23 7.86
N ASP A 67 -7.78 11.93 8.15
CA ASP A 67 -6.73 11.40 9.01
C ASP A 67 -5.40 11.73 8.34
N ALA A 68 -4.66 12.65 8.93
CA ALA A 68 -3.40 13.19 8.42
C ALA A 68 -2.26 12.15 8.31
N ILE A 69 -2.54 10.84 8.38
CA ILE A 69 -1.55 9.77 8.55
C ILE A 69 -1.91 8.49 7.75
N LYS A 70 -2.69 8.59 6.66
CA LYS A 70 -2.91 7.48 5.73
C LYS A 70 -2.39 7.85 4.34
N PHE A 71 -1.07 8.06 4.25
CA PHE A 71 -0.38 8.36 3.00
C PHE A 71 0.05 7.08 2.31
N ASP A 72 -0.39 6.88 1.08
CA ASP A 72 -0.03 5.71 0.29
C ASP A 72 1.47 5.75 -0.06
N CYS A 73 2.14 4.62 0.16
CA CYS A 73 3.52 4.38 -0.19
C CYS A 73 3.62 3.38 -1.33
N ALA A 74 4.58 3.60 -2.23
CA ALA A 74 4.92 2.68 -3.30
C ALA A 74 6.35 2.21 -3.15
N ALA A 75 6.58 0.91 -3.38
CA ALA A 75 7.93 0.36 -3.44
C ALA A 75 8.67 0.95 -4.65
N VAL A 76 9.91 1.39 -4.45
CA VAL A 76 10.79 1.79 -5.55
C VAL A 76 11.33 0.52 -6.19
N ILE A 77 10.83 0.19 -7.37
CA ILE A 77 11.36 -0.90 -8.20
C ILE A 77 12.43 -0.27 -9.10
N LYS A 78 13.62 -0.88 -9.13
CA LYS A 78 14.72 -0.49 -10.03
C LYS A 78 14.35 -0.73 -11.49
#